data_AF-A0AAU5B454-F1
#
_entry.id   AF-A0AAU5B454-F1
#
_cell.length_a   1.000
_cell.length_b   1.000
_cell.length_c   1.000
_cell.angle_alpha   90.00
_cell.angle_beta   90.00
_cell.angle_gamma   90.00
#
_symmetry.space_group_name_H-M   'P 1'
#
loop_
_entity.id
_entity.type
_entity.pdbx_description
1 polymer ?
#
loop_
_entity_poly.entity_id
_entity_poly.type
_entity_poly.pdbx_seq_one_letter_code
_entity_poly.pdbx_strand_id
1 'polypeptide(L)'
;MTMPAAPRTARPATLLAVAPSTSPAVRTAYAGAGGGVYCQSGYFCASVWDPTAGKFKIFFFYSCNRYTLSNWTDWAEAQNSQTGGAVASLYGSGGGLLQTVPADNAVYAVNWSPVYSIRNC
;
A
#
# COMPACT_ATOMS: atom_id res chain seq x y z
N MET A 1 4.79 2.42 11.54
CA MET A 1 5.56 2.22 10.29
C MET A 1 6.38 3.46 10.00
N THR A 2 7.66 3.30 9.65
CA THR A 2 8.60 4.40 9.32
C THR A 2 8.93 4.31 7.86
N MET A 3 8.59 5.33 7.07
CA MET A 3 8.66 5.22 5.62
C MET A 3 10.09 5.11 5.10
N PRO A 4 10.33 4.25 4.09
CA PRO A 4 11.63 4.10 3.50
C PRO A 4 12.06 5.39 2.81
N ALA A 5 13.36 5.51 2.54
CA ALA A 5 13.89 6.61 1.75
C ALA A 5 13.27 6.59 0.34
N ALA A 6 13.01 7.78 -0.23
CA ALA A 6 12.47 7.89 -1.59
C ALA A 6 13.37 7.14 -2.59
N PRO A 7 12.80 6.45 -3.60
CA PRO A 7 13.58 5.71 -4.58
C PRO A 7 14.56 6.63 -5.32
N ARG A 8 15.83 6.20 -5.40
CA ARG A 8 16.95 7.00 -5.94
C ARG A 8 16.92 7.25 -7.47
N THR A 9 15.83 6.88 -8.13
CA THR A 9 15.66 7.01 -9.59
C THR A 9 14.50 7.95 -9.92
N ALA A 10 14.50 9.16 -9.36
CA ALA A 10 13.65 10.25 -9.85
C ALA A 10 14.23 10.80 -11.17
N ARG A 11 14.17 10.01 -12.24
CA ARG A 11 14.43 10.47 -13.60
C ARG A 11 13.14 11.15 -14.10
N PRO A 12 13.19 12.31 -14.78
CA PRO A 12 11.97 12.97 -15.25
C PRO A 12 11.42 12.18 -16.43
N ALA A 13 10.63 11.16 -16.17
CA ALA A 13 9.79 10.53 -17.16
C ALA A 13 8.46 11.28 -17.18
N THR A 14 8.22 12.09 -18.22
CA THR A 14 6.92 12.69 -18.54
C THR A 14 5.93 11.63 -19.04
N LEU A 15 5.74 10.56 -18.27
CA LEU A 15 4.45 9.91 -18.16
C LEU A 15 3.64 10.80 -17.23
N LEU A 16 2.39 11.11 -17.56
CA LEU A 16 1.48 11.75 -16.61
C LEU A 16 1.59 10.94 -15.32
N ALA A 17 2.24 11.50 -14.30
CA ALA A 17 2.34 10.85 -13.01
C ALA A 17 0.89 10.74 -12.54
N VAL A 18 0.34 9.53 -12.54
CA VAL A 18 -1.01 9.29 -12.06
C VAL A 18 -0.87 8.89 -10.61
N ALA A 19 -1.54 9.63 -9.74
CA ALA A 19 -1.52 9.31 -8.32
C ALA A 19 -2.05 7.89 -8.10
N PRO A 20 -1.42 7.11 -7.21
CA PRO A 20 -1.95 5.81 -6.85
C PRO A 20 -3.36 5.97 -6.28
N SER A 21 -4.24 5.04 -6.65
CA SER A 21 -5.64 5.00 -6.21
C SER A 21 -6.10 3.56 -5.99
N THR A 22 -7.21 3.42 -5.28
CA THR A 22 -7.87 2.12 -5.05
C THR A 22 -9.34 2.23 -5.39
N SER A 23 -9.93 1.11 -5.83
CA SER A 23 -11.39 0.99 -5.94
C SER A 23 -11.87 -0.27 -5.22
N PRO A 24 -12.78 -0.16 -4.22
CA PRO A 24 -13.36 1.07 -3.69
C PRO A 24 -12.32 2.05 -3.10
N ALA A 25 -12.66 3.34 -3.09
CA ALA A 25 -11.82 4.35 -2.47
C ALA A 25 -11.78 4.11 -0.95
N VAL A 26 -10.58 4.18 -0.37
CA VAL A 26 -10.39 4.10 1.08
C VAL A 26 -9.87 5.43 1.61
N ARG A 27 -9.87 5.57 2.94
CA ARG A 27 -9.23 6.71 3.58
C ARG A 27 -7.74 6.70 3.23
N THR A 28 -7.20 7.86 2.87
CA THR A 28 -5.78 8.01 2.56
C THR A 28 -5.15 9.14 3.36
N ALA A 29 -3.87 9.01 3.66
CA ALA A 29 -3.03 10.09 4.21
C ALA A 29 -1.76 10.24 3.37
N TYR A 30 -1.07 11.35 3.55
CA TYR A 30 0.25 11.59 2.96
C TYR A 30 1.28 11.74 4.06
N ALA A 31 2.46 11.17 3.88
CA ALA A 31 3.61 11.50 4.70
C ALA A 31 4.89 11.60 3.87
N GLY A 32 5.80 12.43 4.37
CA GLY A 32 7.11 12.62 3.75
C GLY A 32 8.01 11.40 3.95
N ALA A 33 9.10 11.32 3.18
CA ALA A 33 10.13 10.32 3.39
C ALA A 33 10.71 10.43 4.81
N GLY A 34 10.87 9.31 5.53
CA GLY A 34 11.23 9.28 6.95
C GLY A 34 10.11 9.70 7.90
N GLY A 35 8.93 10.07 7.38
CA GLY A 35 7.72 10.27 8.16
C GLY A 35 7.16 8.94 8.65
N GLY A 36 6.61 8.94 9.86
CA GLY A 36 5.88 7.80 10.40
C GLY A 36 4.38 8.00 10.22
N VAL A 37 3.66 6.95 9.83
CA VAL A 37 2.20 6.91 9.93
C VAL A 37 1.81 5.78 10.86
N TYR A 38 0.90 6.12 11.79
CA TYR A 38 0.34 5.16 12.72
C TYR A 38 -0.77 4.38 12.03
N CYS A 39 -0.58 3.07 11.86
CA CYS A 39 -1.66 2.18 11.44
C CYS A 39 -2.51 1.87 12.67
N GLN A 40 -3.75 2.37 12.68
CA GLN A 40 -4.64 2.16 13.80
C GLN A 40 -5.08 0.69 13.85
N SER A 41 -5.27 0.16 15.06
CA SER A 41 -5.76 -1.22 15.22
C SER A 41 -7.12 -1.40 14.54
N GLY A 42 -7.31 -2.52 13.87
CA GLY A 42 -8.47 -2.82 13.01
C GLY A 42 -8.27 -2.48 11.53
N TYR A 43 -7.15 -1.86 11.15
CA TYR A 43 -6.87 -1.46 9.77
C TYR A 43 -5.69 -2.22 9.17
N PHE A 44 -5.79 -2.54 7.88
CA PHE A 44 -4.65 -2.87 7.04
C PHE A 44 -4.17 -1.57 6.38
N CYS A 45 -2.92 -1.20 6.61
CA CYS A 45 -2.33 0.01 6.06
C CYS A 45 -1.29 -0.34 5.01
N ALA A 46 -1.41 0.26 3.83
CA ALA A 46 -0.43 0.10 2.78
C ALA A 46 0.07 1.48 2.33
N SER A 47 1.39 1.64 2.31
CA SER A 47 2.04 2.83 1.79
C SER A 47 2.49 2.58 0.36
N VAL A 48 2.41 3.61 -0.47
CA VAL A 48 2.88 3.59 -1.86
C VAL A 48 3.43 4.97 -2.20
N TRP A 49 4.50 5.01 -3.00
CA TRP A 49 5.08 6.27 -3.43
C TRP A 49 4.16 6.97 -4.43
N ASP A 50 3.82 8.23 -4.16
CA ASP A 50 3.06 9.08 -5.08
C ASP A 50 4.02 10.06 -5.77
N PRO A 51 4.42 9.80 -7.04
CA PRO A 51 5.34 10.67 -7.76
C PRO A 51 4.73 12.04 -8.07
N THR A 52 3.40 12.19 -8.02
CA THR A 52 2.73 13.49 -8.22
C THR A 52 2.93 14.44 -7.06
N ALA A 53 2.89 13.91 -5.83
CA ALA A 53 3.02 14.67 -4.60
C ALA A 53 4.46 14.65 -4.05
N GLY A 54 5.32 13.76 -4.56
CA GLY A 54 6.67 13.52 -4.02
C GLY A 54 6.65 13.01 -2.59
N LYS A 55 5.61 12.25 -2.21
CA LYS A 55 5.33 11.79 -0.85
C LYS A 55 4.80 10.35 -0.88
N PHE A 56 4.90 9.65 0.24
CA PHE A 56 4.21 8.37 0.38
C PHE A 56 2.74 8.62 0.67
N LYS A 57 1.86 7.97 -0.09
CA LYS A 57 0.43 7.92 0.13
C LYS A 57 0.10 6.62 0.86
N ILE A 58 -0.60 6.73 1.97
CA ILE A 58 -0.97 5.63 2.85
C ILE A 58 -2.46 5.38 2.70
N PHE A 59 -2.83 4.14 2.46
CA PHE A 59 -4.20 3.68 2.28
C PHE A 59 -4.61 2.86 3.50
N PHE A 60 -5.75 3.19 4.10
CA PHE A 60 -6.28 2.55 5.30
C PHE A 60 -7.49 1.68 4.95
N PHE A 61 -7.27 0.37 4.88
CA PHE A 61 -8.29 -0.62 4.56
C PHE A 61 -8.91 -1.18 5.83
N TYR A 62 -10.21 -0.93 6.03
CA TYR A 62 -10.95 -1.38 7.21
C TYR A 62 -11.94 -2.49 6.87
N SER A 63 -12.83 -2.21 5.92
CA SER A 63 -13.89 -3.11 5.52
C SER A 63 -13.32 -4.26 4.70
N CYS A 64 -13.72 -5.51 5.02
CA CYS A 64 -13.38 -6.68 4.21
C CYS A 64 -13.95 -6.51 2.80
N ASN A 65 -13.08 -6.24 1.83
CA ASN A 65 -13.45 -6.15 0.43
C ASN A 65 -12.24 -6.43 -0.47
N ARG A 66 -12.51 -6.68 -1.75
CA ARG A 66 -11.46 -6.73 -2.77
C ARG A 66 -11.27 -5.33 -3.35
N TYR A 67 -10.09 -4.77 -3.12
CA TYR A 67 -9.68 -3.46 -3.60
C TYR A 67 -8.78 -3.63 -4.81
N THR A 68 -9.16 -3.06 -5.94
CA THR A 68 -8.28 -2.98 -7.11
C THR A 68 -7.31 -1.83 -6.94
N LEU A 69 -6.05 -2.08 -7.29
CA LEU A 69 -4.96 -1.10 -7.24
C LEU A 69 -4.76 -0.48 -8.62
N SER A 70 -4.48 0.82 -8.66
CA SER A 70 -4.19 1.52 -9.92
C SER A 70 -3.04 2.50 -9.72
N ASN A 71 -2.02 2.39 -10.58
CA ASN A 71 -0.78 3.19 -10.50
C ASN A 71 0.02 2.95 -9.21
N TRP A 72 -0.07 1.75 -8.65
CA TRP A 72 0.79 1.33 -7.55
C TRP A 72 2.04 0.70 -8.14
N THR A 73 3.20 1.29 -7.85
CA THR A 73 4.48 0.81 -8.36
C THR A 73 5.52 0.81 -7.27
N ASP A 74 6.61 0.08 -7.54
CA ASP A 74 7.80 0.00 -6.72
C ASP A 74 7.57 -0.64 -5.34
N TRP A 75 8.66 -0.71 -4.58
CA TRP A 75 8.67 -1.21 -3.22
C TRP A 75 8.19 -0.15 -2.26
N ALA A 76 7.26 -0.52 -1.39
CA ALA A 76 6.90 0.26 -0.22
C ALA A 76 6.44 -0.68 0.90
N GLU A 77 5.85 -0.13 1.96
CA GLU A 77 5.59 -0.88 3.18
C GLU A 77 4.09 -1.13 3.39
N ALA A 78 3.75 -2.32 3.87
CA ALA A 78 2.42 -2.70 4.33
C ALA A 78 2.47 -3.15 5.79
N GLN A 79 1.45 -2.82 6.58
CA GLN A 79 1.31 -3.22 7.97
C GLN A 79 -0.13 -3.63 8.20
N ASN A 80 -0.31 -4.85 8.69
CA ASN A 80 -1.63 -5.34 9.04
C ASN A 80 -1.81 -5.26 10.56
N SER A 81 -2.62 -4.31 11.01
CA SER A 81 -2.96 -4.12 12.43
C SER A 81 -4.40 -4.55 12.71
N GLN A 82 -5.01 -5.37 11.85
CA GLN A 82 -6.35 -5.89 12.05
C GLN A 82 -6.42 -6.81 13.29
N THR A 83 -7.63 -7.06 13.79
CA THR A 83 -7.85 -7.94 14.95
C THR A 83 -8.58 -9.20 14.53
N GLY A 84 -8.51 -10.28 15.33
CA GLY A 84 -9.26 -11.51 15.06
C GLY A 84 -8.64 -12.43 14.01
N GLY A 85 -7.34 -12.32 13.75
CA GLY A 85 -6.62 -13.22 12.85
C GLY A 85 -6.86 -12.96 11.35
N ALA A 86 -7.34 -11.76 11.00
CA ALA A 86 -7.50 -11.37 9.60
C ALA A 86 -6.15 -11.42 8.85
N VAL A 87 -6.18 -11.89 7.61
CA VAL A 87 -4.99 -11.96 6.75
C VAL A 87 -5.27 -11.15 5.50
N ALA A 88 -4.40 -10.18 5.20
CA ALA A 88 -4.50 -9.43 3.97
C ALA A 88 -3.76 -10.16 2.85
N SER A 89 -4.48 -10.53 1.80
CA SER A 89 -3.97 -11.23 0.63
C SER A 89 -3.76 -10.27 -0.54
N LEU A 90 -2.58 -10.32 -1.14
CA LEU A 90 -2.18 -9.53 -2.29
C LEU A 90 -2.22 -10.40 -3.55
N TYR A 91 -2.92 -9.94 -4.57
CA TYR A 91 -3.14 -10.69 -5.81
C TYR A 91 -2.54 -9.96 -7.00
N GLY A 92 -1.95 -10.73 -7.91
CA GLY A 92 -1.43 -10.23 -9.17
C GLY A 92 -2.49 -10.05 -10.26
N SER A 93 -2.07 -9.62 -11.44
CA SER A 93 -2.94 -9.36 -12.60
C SER A 93 -3.78 -10.58 -13.01
N GLY A 94 -3.21 -11.78 -12.95
CA GLY A 94 -3.90 -13.03 -13.24
C GLY A 94 -4.82 -13.52 -12.12
N GLY A 95 -4.97 -12.77 -11.02
CA GLY A 95 -5.71 -13.20 -9.84
C GLY A 95 -4.98 -14.23 -8.96
N GLY A 96 -3.73 -14.55 -9.28
CA GLY A 96 -2.88 -15.40 -8.45
C GLY A 96 -2.48 -14.69 -7.16
N LEU A 97 -2.45 -15.43 -6.05
CA LEU A 97 -1.95 -14.94 -4.77
C LEU A 97 -0.43 -14.73 -4.87
N LEU A 98 0.03 -13.52 -4.59
CA LEU A 98 1.45 -13.16 -4.60
C LEU A 98 2.05 -13.23 -3.19
N GLN A 99 1.35 -12.65 -2.23
CA GLN A 99 1.81 -12.54 -0.85
C GLN A 99 0.62 -12.41 0.10
N THR A 100 0.78 -12.90 1.32
CA THR A 100 -0.15 -12.65 2.43
C THR A 100 0.54 -11.85 3.53
N VAL A 101 -0.22 -11.02 4.21
CA VAL A 101 0.24 -10.17 5.31
C VAL A 101 -0.64 -10.51 6.53
N PRO A 102 -0.13 -11.27 7.50
CA PRO A 102 -0.89 -11.63 8.70
C PRO A 102 -1.11 -10.41 9.60
N ALA A 103 -2.19 -10.40 10.37
CA ALA A 103 -2.48 -9.35 11.34
C ALA A 103 -1.62 -9.45 12.62
N ASP A 104 -0.31 -9.32 12.46
CA ASP A 104 0.70 -9.39 13.52
C ASP A 104 1.27 -8.02 13.91
N ASN A 105 0.75 -6.93 13.33
CA ASN A 105 1.26 -5.56 13.45
C ASN A 105 2.70 -5.37 12.96
N ALA A 106 3.29 -6.34 12.25
CA ALA A 106 4.60 -6.19 11.65
C ALA A 106 4.55 -5.35 10.37
N VAL A 107 5.69 -4.74 10.04
CA VAL A 107 5.89 -3.97 8.81
C VAL A 107 6.53 -4.89 7.77
N TYR A 108 5.87 -5.01 6.63
CA TYR A 108 6.30 -5.82 5.50
C TYR A 108 6.69 -4.94 4.33
N ALA A 109 7.87 -5.18 3.75
CA ALA A 109 8.21 -4.62 2.45
C ALA A 109 7.46 -5.39 1.37
N VAL A 110 6.69 -4.68 0.55
CA VAL A 110 5.86 -5.23 -0.51
C VAL A 110 6.24 -4.54 -1.82
N ASN A 111 6.49 -5.34 -2.85
CA ASN A 111 6.58 -4.84 -4.21
C ASN A 111 5.16 -4.69 -4.77
N TRP A 112 4.72 -3.46 -5.01
CA TRP A 112 3.38 -3.19 -5.53
C TRP A 112 3.29 -3.34 -7.04
N SER A 113 4.41 -3.28 -7.77
CA SER A 113 4.42 -3.39 -9.24
C SER A 113 3.68 -4.63 -9.79
N PRO A 114 3.82 -5.84 -9.21
CA PRO A 114 3.04 -6.99 -9.66
C PRO A 114 1.63 -7.07 -9.06
N VAL A 115 1.26 -6.24 -8.07
CA VAL A 115 0.02 -6.35 -7.31
C VAL A 115 -1.09 -5.55 -7.98
N TYR A 116 -2.20 -6.22 -8.29
CA TYR A 116 -3.37 -5.63 -8.93
C TYR A 116 -4.58 -5.54 -8.01
N SER A 117 -4.67 -6.39 -6.99
CA SER A 117 -5.75 -6.28 -6.01
C SER A 117 -5.34 -6.74 -4.62
N ILE A 118 -5.98 -6.16 -3.61
CA ILE A 118 -5.79 -6.48 -2.19
C ILE A 118 -7.13 -6.98 -1.66
N ARG A 119 -7.07 -8.01 -0.81
CA ARG A 119 -8.23 -8.46 -0.04
C ARG A 119 -7.82 -8.54 1.42
N ASN A 120 -8.44 -7.74 2.27
CA ASN A 120 -8.11 -7.64 3.71
C ASN A 120 -8.93 -8.62 4.59
N CYS A 121 -9.24 -9.76 4.00
CA CYS A 121 -9.91 -10.96 4.48
C CYS A 121 -9.66 -12.07 3.43
#